data_AF-A0AA40GIW9-F1
#
_entry.id   AF-A0AA40GIW9-F1
#
_cell.length_a   1.000
_cell.length_b   1.000
_cell.length_c   1.000
_cell.angle_alpha   90.00
_cell.angle_beta   90.00
_cell.angle_gamma   90.00
#
_symmetry.space_group_name_H-M   'P 1'
#
loop_
_entity.id
_entity.type
_entity.pdbx_description
1 polymer ?
#
loop_
_entity_poly.entity_id
_entity_poly.type
_entity_poly.pdbx_seq_one_letter_code
_entity_poly.pdbx_strand_id
1 'polypeptide(L)'
;MGIYDMPAMIDRIIQETKQEKMFVVTHSQGGAVFFVMASERPEYQKKIIAHFALAPGTFESRIGISVFKALCLLADYGYRVGKSLGIYEVHPSNKLVQRIGGKICRDESPLQLACTTIIDLLVGSHGELNAELYETLPNVEKFLVPSDVFAHVDFLWGEDANTLVYDKILSVMERYRK
;
A
#
# COMPACT_ATOMS: atom_id res chain seq x y z
N MET A 1 5.79 5.57 -11.79
CA MET A 1 6.25 4.46 -10.94
C MET A 1 6.10 3.08 -11.60
N GLY A 2 4.89 2.64 -11.97
CA GLY A 2 4.71 1.28 -12.53
C GLY A 2 5.43 1.01 -13.87
N ILE A 3 5.56 2.04 -14.72
CA ILE A 3 6.18 1.92 -16.05
C ILE A 3 7.72 1.92 -16.01
N TYR A 4 8.31 2.66 -15.06
CA TYR A 4 9.73 2.99 -15.06
C TYR A 4 10.42 2.46 -13.79
N ASP A 5 10.00 2.97 -12.63
CA ASP A 5 10.65 2.72 -11.34
C ASP A 5 10.64 1.22 -10.98
N MET A 6 9.47 0.58 -11.01
CA MET A 6 9.37 -0.83 -10.60
C MET A 6 10.12 -1.77 -11.55
N PRO A 7 10.01 -1.64 -12.89
CA PRO A 7 10.87 -2.34 -13.84
C PRO A 7 12.37 -2.16 -13.58
N ALA A 8 12.81 -0.92 -13.36
CA ALA A 8 14.22 -0.62 -13.10
C ALA A 8 14.72 -1.25 -11.79
N MET A 9 13.89 -1.24 -10.74
CA MET A 9 14.20 -1.92 -9.47
C MET A 9 14.31 -3.44 -9.65
N ILE A 10 13.38 -4.06 -10.37
CA ILE A 10 13.42 -5.50 -10.65
C ILE A 10 14.68 -5.86 -11.44
N ASP A 11 14.98 -5.13 -12.50
CA ASP A 11 16.16 -5.40 -13.33
C ASP A 11 17.45 -5.24 -12.53
N ARG A 12 17.53 -4.22 -11.67
CA ARG A 12 18.66 -4.02 -10.76
C ARG A 12 18.82 -5.20 -9.80
N ILE A 13 17.73 -5.68 -9.19
CA ILE A 13 17.78 -6.83 -8.27
C ILE A 13 18.25 -8.10 -9.00
N ILE A 14 17.74 -8.37 -10.20
CA ILE A 14 18.17 -9.53 -11.00
C ILE A 14 19.65 -9.41 -11.37
N GLN A 15 20.09 -8.22 -11.78
CA GLN A 15 21.48 -7.96 -12.15
C GLN A 15 22.43 -8.24 -10.98
N GLU A 16 22.06 -7.83 -9.76
CA GLU A 16 22.90 -7.97 -8.57
C GLU A 16 22.86 -9.38 -7.98
N THR A 17 21.66 -9.95 -7.82
CA THR A 17 21.47 -11.24 -7.14
C THR A 17 21.66 -12.45 -8.05
N LYS A 18 21.62 -12.24 -9.38
CA LYS A 18 21.58 -13.28 -10.42
C LYS A 18 20.38 -14.23 -10.34
N GLN A 19 19.37 -13.90 -9.52
CA GLN A 19 18.12 -14.63 -9.46
C GLN A 19 17.21 -14.17 -10.60
N GLU A 20 16.70 -15.10 -11.41
CA GLU A 20 15.85 -14.75 -12.56
C GLU A 20 14.44 -14.32 -12.15
N LYS A 21 13.98 -14.76 -10.98
CA LYS A 21 12.64 -14.51 -10.47
C LYS A 21 12.65 -14.14 -9.00
N MET A 22 11.63 -13.39 -8.58
CA MET A 22 11.46 -12.99 -7.19
C MET A 22 9.99 -13.01 -6.75
N PHE A 23 9.78 -13.10 -5.45
CA PHE A 23 8.49 -12.72 -4.87
C PHE A 23 8.41 -11.21 -4.75
N VAL A 24 7.21 -10.66 -4.94
CA VAL A 24 6.96 -9.23 -4.77
C VAL A 24 5.89 -9.05 -3.71
N VAL A 25 6.19 -8.25 -2.69
CA VAL A 25 5.23 -7.85 -1.65
C VAL A 25 5.05 -6.35 -1.77
N THR A 26 3.81 -5.89 -1.82
CA THR A 26 3.49 -4.47 -1.94
C THR A 26 2.37 -4.09 -1.01
N HIS A 27 2.41 -2.86 -0.49
CA HIS A 27 1.34 -2.29 0.32
C HIS A 27 0.74 -1.06 -0.35
N SER A 28 -0.57 -0.86 -0.23
CA SER A 28 -1.28 0.36 -0.65
C SER A 28 -0.98 0.74 -2.10
N GLN A 29 -0.46 1.95 -2.33
CA GLN A 29 -0.07 2.45 -3.65
C GLN A 29 0.93 1.53 -4.35
N GLY A 30 1.81 0.84 -3.61
CA GLY A 30 2.75 -0.12 -4.18
C GLY A 30 2.05 -1.23 -4.97
N GLY A 31 0.85 -1.65 -4.53
CA GLY A 31 0.03 -2.62 -5.25
C GLY A 31 -0.45 -2.07 -6.60
N ALA A 32 -0.93 -0.83 -6.64
CA ALA A 32 -1.30 -0.17 -7.88
C ALA A 32 -0.12 -0.03 -8.84
N VAL A 33 1.05 0.35 -8.31
CA VAL A 33 2.30 0.42 -9.08
C VAL A 33 2.63 -0.93 -9.71
N PHE A 34 2.46 -2.04 -8.98
CA PHE A 34 2.65 -3.38 -9.53
C PHE A 34 1.63 -3.73 -10.61
N PHE A 35 0.34 -3.45 -10.40
CA PHE A 35 -0.67 -3.77 -11.40
C PHE A 35 -0.48 -2.96 -12.69
N VAL A 36 -0.11 -1.68 -12.59
CA VAL A 36 0.28 -0.87 -13.76
C VAL A 36 1.48 -1.48 -14.49
N MET A 37 2.50 -1.94 -13.77
CA MET A 37 3.63 -2.62 -14.40
C MET A 37 3.17 -3.91 -15.10
N ALA A 38 2.36 -4.73 -14.43
CA ALA A 38 1.93 -6.02 -14.96
C ALA A 38 1.06 -5.88 -16.21
N SER A 39 0.23 -4.84 -16.31
CA SER A 39 -0.63 -4.56 -17.47
C SER A 39 0.15 -3.91 -18.63
N GLU A 40 0.95 -2.89 -18.35
CA GLU A 40 1.61 -2.08 -19.38
C GLU A 40 2.95 -2.68 -19.83
N ARG A 41 3.56 -3.52 -18.99
CA ARG A 41 4.86 -4.20 -19.25
C ARG A 41 4.79 -5.69 -18.91
N PRO A 42 3.95 -6.45 -19.63
CA PRO A 42 3.69 -7.87 -19.33
C PRO A 42 4.95 -8.74 -19.39
N GLU A 43 6.02 -8.31 -20.07
CA GLU A 43 7.30 -9.01 -20.11
C GLU A 43 7.96 -9.16 -18.72
N TYR A 44 7.55 -8.37 -17.72
CA TYR A 44 8.04 -8.50 -16.34
C TYR A 44 7.34 -9.59 -15.55
N GLN A 45 6.14 -10.05 -15.95
CA GLN A 45 5.41 -11.08 -15.22
C GLN A 45 6.22 -12.39 -15.11
N LYS A 46 7.02 -12.73 -16.13
CA LYS A 46 7.90 -13.91 -16.11
C LYS A 46 9.02 -13.85 -15.07
N LYS A 47 9.32 -12.64 -14.55
CA LYS A 47 10.32 -12.38 -13.49
C LYS A 47 9.71 -12.46 -12.09
N ILE A 48 8.40 -12.69 -11.97
CA ILE A 48 7.69 -12.72 -10.69
C ILE A 48 7.21 -14.14 -10.41
N ILE A 49 7.50 -14.65 -9.22
CA ILE A 49 7.02 -15.97 -8.76
C ILE A 49 5.57 -15.84 -8.28
N ALA A 50 5.34 -14.90 -7.36
CA ALA A 50 4.03 -14.53 -6.86
C ALA A 50 4.07 -13.08 -6.36
N HIS A 51 2.91 -12.42 -6.44
CA HIS A 51 2.69 -11.08 -5.92
C HIS A 51 1.75 -11.13 -4.72
N PHE A 52 2.19 -10.55 -3.60
CA PHE A 52 1.41 -10.41 -2.37
C PHE A 52 0.99 -8.95 -2.25
N ALA A 53 -0.27 -8.67 -2.59
CA ALA A 53 -0.86 -7.35 -2.58
C ALA A 53 -1.57 -7.07 -1.23
N LEU A 54 -0.93 -6.30 -0.36
CA LEU A 54 -1.45 -5.92 0.96
C LEU A 54 -2.24 -4.61 0.85
N ALA A 55 -3.57 -4.70 0.96
CA ALA A 55 -4.49 -3.57 0.76
C ALA A 55 -4.17 -2.72 -0.48
N PRO A 56 -4.14 -3.30 -1.71
CA PRO A 56 -3.73 -2.57 -2.90
C PRO A 56 -4.71 -1.44 -3.24
N GLY A 57 -4.18 -0.23 -3.47
CA GLY A 57 -4.99 0.97 -3.78
C GLY A 57 -5.28 1.11 -5.28
N THR A 58 -6.11 0.21 -5.83
CA THR A 58 -6.38 0.14 -7.29
C THR A 58 -7.67 0.86 -7.69
N PHE A 59 -8.82 0.33 -7.26
CA PHE A 59 -10.14 0.87 -7.56
C PHE A 59 -10.69 1.63 -6.35
N GLU A 60 -10.39 2.92 -6.30
CA GLU A 60 -10.77 3.80 -5.18
C GLU A 60 -12.17 4.43 -5.34
N SER A 61 -12.92 4.03 -6.38
CA SER A 61 -14.24 4.57 -6.73
C SER A 61 -15.30 4.32 -5.64
N ARG A 62 -15.12 3.27 -4.83
CA ARG A 62 -16.04 2.82 -3.79
C ARG A 62 -15.66 3.24 -2.38
N ILE A 63 -14.60 4.03 -2.20
CA ILE A 63 -14.36 4.64 -0.89
C ILE A 63 -15.60 5.48 -0.54
N GLY A 64 -16.14 5.23 0.66
CA GLY A 64 -17.27 5.99 1.23
C GLY A 64 -16.94 7.48 1.39
N ILE A 65 -17.83 8.24 2.03
CA ILE A 65 -17.55 9.64 2.35
C ILE A 65 -16.46 9.68 3.43
N SER A 66 -15.21 9.83 3.01
CA SER A 66 -14.05 10.04 3.88
C SER A 66 -13.34 11.34 3.50
N VAL A 67 -12.57 11.90 4.44
CA VAL A 67 -11.73 13.08 4.17
C VAL A 67 -10.74 12.79 3.03
N PHE A 68 -10.25 11.56 2.93
CA PHE A 68 -9.41 11.15 1.80
C PHE A 68 -10.10 11.35 0.45
N LYS A 69 -11.38 10.97 0.31
CA LYS A 69 -12.12 11.20 -0.94
C LYS A 69 -12.26 12.69 -1.27
N ALA A 70 -12.54 13.52 -0.26
CA ALA A 70 -12.61 14.97 -0.44
C ALA A 70 -11.25 15.57 -0.84
N LEU A 71 -10.15 15.10 -0.21
CA LEU A 71 -8.79 15.49 -0.58
C LEU A 71 -8.45 15.08 -2.01
N CYS A 72 -8.83 13.88 -2.44
CA CYS A 72 -8.64 13.44 -3.83
C CYS A 72 -9.40 14.31 -4.82
N LEU A 73 -10.66 14.69 -4.53
CA LEU A 73 -11.44 15.59 -5.39
C LEU A 73 -10.84 17.00 -5.48
N LEU A 74 -10.18 17.46 -4.42
CA LEU A 74 -9.52 18.76 -4.37
C LEU A 74 -8.05 18.72 -4.81
N ALA A 75 -7.50 17.55 -5.09
CA ALA A 75 -6.07 17.36 -5.34
C ALA A 75 -5.58 18.17 -6.55
N ASP A 76 -6.34 18.17 -7.65
CA ASP A 76 -5.97 18.93 -8.87
C ASP A 76 -5.96 20.45 -8.62
N TYR A 77 -6.93 20.94 -7.85
CA TYR A 77 -6.98 22.34 -7.45
C TYR A 77 -5.79 22.69 -6.54
N GLY A 78 -5.56 21.86 -5.52
CA GLY A 78 -4.43 22.01 -4.59
C GLY A 78 -3.09 21.98 -5.33
N TYR A 79 -2.90 21.07 -6.29
CA TYR A 79 -1.70 20.99 -7.12
C TYR A 79 -1.49 22.24 -7.94
N ARG A 80 -2.54 22.77 -8.60
CA ARG A 80 -2.45 24.01 -9.37
C ARG A 80 -2.06 25.22 -8.53
N VAL A 81 -2.67 25.36 -7.35
CA VAL A 81 -2.35 26.43 -6.41
C VAL A 81 -0.92 26.26 -5.89
N GLY A 82 -0.55 25.06 -5.46
CA GLY A 82 0.81 24.73 -5.03
C GLY A 82 1.85 25.10 -6.09
N LYS A 83 1.62 24.70 -7.34
CA LYS A 83 2.48 25.04 -8.48
C LYS A 83 2.63 26.55 -8.68
N SER A 84 1.57 27.34 -8.51
CA SER A 84 1.65 28.81 -8.60
C SER A 84 2.44 29.45 -7.45
N LEU A 85 2.53 28.76 -6.31
CA LEU A 85 3.29 29.17 -5.13
C LEU A 85 4.71 28.58 -5.11
N GLY A 86 5.14 27.90 -6.19
CA GLY A 86 6.44 27.23 -6.26
C GLY A 86 6.55 25.96 -5.39
N ILE A 87 5.42 25.39 -4.98
CA ILE A 87 5.33 24.14 -4.21
C ILE A 87 5.17 22.98 -5.20
N TYR A 88 6.22 22.18 -5.33
CA TYR A 88 6.26 21.01 -6.23
C TYR A 88 6.26 19.68 -5.48
N GLU A 89 6.66 19.70 -4.20
CA GLU A 89 6.81 18.51 -3.37
C GLU A 89 5.96 18.62 -2.11
N VAL A 90 5.33 17.50 -1.74
CA VAL A 90 4.68 17.34 -0.44
C VAL A 90 5.69 16.67 0.48
N HIS A 91 6.15 17.41 1.50
CA HIS A 91 7.03 16.88 2.53
C HIS A 91 6.24 16.68 3.82
N PRO A 92 5.68 15.48 4.06
CA PRO A 92 4.73 15.26 5.16
C PRO A 92 5.39 15.24 6.54
N SER A 93 6.73 15.16 6.60
CA SER A 93 7.46 15.01 7.87
C SER A 93 8.33 16.22 8.15
N ASN A 94 8.23 16.76 9.36
CA ASN A 94 9.17 17.76 9.86
C ASN A 94 9.28 17.63 11.38
N LYS A 95 10.20 18.36 12.02
CA LYS A 95 10.42 18.26 13.47
C LYS A 95 9.15 18.54 14.29
N LEU A 96 8.26 19.40 13.81
CA LEU A 96 6.99 19.70 14.49
C LEU A 96 6.02 18.53 14.36
N VAL A 97 5.80 18.03 13.15
CA VAL A 97 4.93 16.87 12.87
C VAL A 97 5.42 15.64 13.63
N GLN A 98 6.73 15.37 13.63
CA GLN A 98 7.30 14.24 14.36
C GLN A 98 7.11 14.37 15.88
N ARG A 99 7.27 15.58 16.44
CA ARG A 99 7.04 15.81 17.88
C ARG A 99 5.58 15.67 18.28
N ILE A 100 4.65 16.17 17.47
CA ILE A 100 3.22 16.07 17.73
C ILE A 100 2.79 14.61 17.56
N GLY A 101 3.14 13.99 16.43
CA GLY A 101 2.87 12.58 16.16
C GLY A 101 3.40 11.67 17.27
N GLY A 102 4.65 11.85 17.70
CA GLY A 102 5.24 11.04 18.77
C GLY A 102 4.63 11.25 20.18
N LYS A 103 3.78 12.27 20.38
CA LYS A 103 2.99 12.44 21.62
C LYS A 103 1.61 11.79 21.51
N ILE A 104 0.97 11.94 20.35
CA ILE A 104 -0.40 11.45 20.12
C ILE A 104 -0.37 9.93 19.86
N CYS A 105 0.61 9.45 19.11
CA CYS A 105 0.72 8.07 18.60
C CYS A 105 1.67 7.17 19.41
N ARG A 106 2.14 7.60 20.58
CA ARG A 106 2.95 6.72 21.44
C ARG A 106 2.04 5.71 22.13
N ASP A 107 2.53 4.48 22.28
CA ASP A 107 1.86 3.44 23.05
C ASP A 107 1.53 3.93 24.46
N GLU A 108 0.35 3.53 24.96
CA GLU A 108 -0.20 3.93 26.26
C GLU A 108 -0.52 5.44 26.39
N SER A 109 -0.41 6.21 25.31
CA SER A 109 -0.84 7.61 25.31
C SER A 109 -2.36 7.70 25.48
N PRO A 110 -2.87 8.60 26.35
CA PRO A 110 -4.30 8.87 26.44
C PRO A 110 -4.92 9.36 25.11
N LEU A 111 -4.09 9.81 24.17
CA LEU A 111 -4.49 10.32 22.86
C LEU A 111 -4.35 9.27 21.74
N GLN A 112 -4.01 8.03 22.05
CA GLN A 112 -3.78 6.98 21.05
C GLN A 112 -5.02 6.76 20.15
N LEU A 113 -6.23 6.85 20.72
CA LEU A 113 -7.47 6.80 19.95
C LEU A 113 -7.59 7.94 18.92
N ALA A 114 -7.11 9.14 19.27
CA ALA A 114 -7.08 10.25 18.32
C ALA A 114 -6.05 9.99 17.22
N CYS A 115 -4.90 9.37 17.54
CA CYS A 115 -3.92 8.99 16.53
C CYS A 115 -4.51 7.99 15.52
N THR A 116 -5.07 6.88 16.00
CA THR A 116 -5.63 5.84 15.11
C THR A 116 -6.75 6.40 14.25
N THR A 117 -7.66 7.20 14.84
CA THR A 117 -8.72 7.89 14.09
C THR A 117 -8.18 8.83 13.01
N ILE A 118 -7.12 9.60 13.29
CA ILE A 118 -6.50 10.49 12.29
C ILE A 118 -5.88 9.68 11.16
N ILE A 119 -5.20 8.57 11.48
CA ILE A 119 -4.61 7.69 10.47
C ILE A 119 -5.71 7.11 9.59
N ASP A 120 -6.74 6.51 10.17
CA ASP A 120 -7.86 5.90 9.46
C ASP A 120 -8.62 6.91 8.58
N LEU A 121 -8.73 8.16 9.04
CA LEU A 121 -9.36 9.23 8.27
C LEU A 121 -8.56 9.60 7.00
N LEU A 122 -7.23 9.50 7.08
CA LEU A 122 -6.32 9.83 5.98
C LEU A 122 -6.19 8.69 4.98
N VAL A 123 -6.20 7.43 5.43
CA VAL A 123 -5.94 6.27 4.57
C VAL A 123 -7.21 5.48 4.20
N GLY A 124 -8.33 5.75 4.87
CA GLY A 124 -9.59 5.04 4.70
C GLY A 124 -9.75 3.89 5.72
N SER A 125 -10.96 3.74 6.23
CA SER A 125 -11.34 2.69 7.19
C SER A 125 -11.72 1.37 6.50
N HIS A 126 -11.84 0.33 7.32
CA HIS A 126 -12.25 -1.04 6.97
C HIS A 126 -13.33 -1.09 5.87
N GLY A 127 -13.02 -1.82 4.79
CA GLY A 127 -13.94 -2.04 3.69
C GLY A 127 -13.31 -2.87 2.58
N GLU A 128 -14.11 -3.72 1.95
CA GLU A 128 -13.67 -4.52 0.81
C GLU A 128 -13.65 -3.67 -0.47
N LEU A 129 -12.66 -2.78 -0.59
CA LEU A 129 -12.49 -1.88 -1.74
C LEU A 129 -12.04 -2.61 -3.02
N ASN A 130 -11.57 -3.86 -2.87
CA ASN A 130 -10.92 -4.61 -3.95
C ASN A 130 -11.81 -5.66 -4.62
N ALA A 131 -13.12 -5.66 -4.39
CA ALA A 131 -14.03 -6.63 -5.03
C ALA A 131 -13.89 -6.65 -6.57
N GLU A 132 -13.83 -5.48 -7.20
CA GLU A 132 -13.66 -5.32 -8.65
C GLU A 132 -12.28 -5.78 -9.14
N LEU A 133 -11.24 -5.60 -8.31
CA LEU A 133 -9.90 -6.11 -8.61
C LEU A 133 -9.92 -7.65 -8.70
N TYR A 134 -10.59 -8.33 -7.78
CA TYR A 134 -10.68 -9.79 -7.78
C TYR A 134 -11.42 -10.34 -9.01
N GLU A 135 -12.43 -9.64 -9.51
CA GLU A 135 -13.14 -10.02 -10.74
C GLU A 135 -12.29 -9.83 -12.01
N THR A 136 -11.36 -8.88 -11.99
CA THR A 136 -10.53 -8.54 -13.14
C THR A 136 -9.30 -9.44 -13.26
N LEU A 137 -8.82 -10.01 -12.15
CA LEU A 137 -7.56 -10.76 -12.12
C LEU A 137 -7.75 -12.24 -12.54
N PRO A 138 -6.98 -12.74 -13.52
CA PRO A 138 -7.15 -14.10 -14.03
C PRO A 138 -6.58 -15.19 -13.10
N ASN A 139 -5.71 -14.84 -12.15
CA ASN A 139 -5.06 -15.79 -11.25
C ASN A 139 -4.83 -15.12 -9.88
N VAL A 140 -5.84 -15.18 -9.02
CA VAL A 140 -5.85 -14.49 -7.72
C VAL A 140 -6.39 -15.40 -6.61
N GLU A 141 -5.77 -15.34 -5.45
CA GLU A 141 -6.28 -15.91 -4.20
C GLU A 141 -6.67 -14.76 -3.27
N LYS A 142 -7.92 -14.72 -2.81
CA LYS A 142 -8.38 -13.71 -1.85
C LYS A 142 -8.07 -14.20 -0.43
N PHE A 143 -7.47 -13.32 0.36
CA PHE A 143 -7.27 -13.52 1.79
C PHE A 143 -7.84 -12.32 2.55
N LEU A 144 -8.85 -12.58 3.38
CA LEU A 144 -9.39 -11.58 4.29
C LEU A 144 -8.73 -11.78 5.65
N VAL A 145 -8.14 -10.71 6.19
CA VAL A 145 -7.53 -10.74 7.52
C VAL A 145 -8.63 -11.01 8.55
N PRO A 146 -8.49 -12.03 9.42
CA PRO A 146 -9.55 -12.42 10.36
C PRO A 146 -9.58 -11.51 11.58
N SER A 147 -9.79 -10.21 11.36
CA SER A 147 -9.91 -9.19 12.41
C SER A 147 -10.77 -8.04 11.90
N ASP A 148 -11.73 -7.62 12.72
CA ASP A 148 -12.67 -6.54 12.46
C ASP A 148 -12.08 -5.15 12.70
N VAL A 149 -11.00 -5.08 13.48
CA VAL A 149 -10.26 -3.86 13.80
C VAL A 149 -8.97 -3.70 12.98
N PHE A 150 -8.64 -4.63 12.08
CA PHE A 150 -7.43 -4.56 11.26
C PHE A 150 -7.58 -3.54 10.12
N ALA A 151 -6.86 -2.43 10.24
CA ALA A 151 -6.92 -1.26 9.38
C ALA A 151 -5.83 -1.27 8.29
N HIS A 152 -5.86 -0.25 7.44
CA HIS A 152 -4.98 -0.13 6.28
C HIS A 152 -3.49 -0.09 6.64
N VAL A 153 -3.11 0.52 7.77
CA VAL A 153 -1.70 0.61 8.21
C VAL A 153 -1.23 -0.60 9.01
N ASP A 154 -2.15 -1.43 9.50
CA ASP A 154 -1.81 -2.59 10.34
C ASP A 154 -1.05 -3.66 9.55
N PHE A 155 -1.19 -3.66 8.22
CA PHE A 155 -0.34 -4.47 7.33
C PHE A 155 1.16 -4.16 7.43
N LEU A 156 1.56 -3.06 8.08
CA LEU A 156 2.96 -2.68 8.28
C LEU A 156 3.30 -2.55 9.78
N TRP A 157 2.39 -2.00 10.58
CA TRP A 157 2.65 -1.60 11.97
C TRP A 157 1.78 -2.31 13.01
N GLY A 158 0.87 -3.18 12.59
CA GLY A 158 0.05 -3.94 13.51
C GLY A 158 0.90 -4.92 14.31
N GLU A 159 0.71 -4.97 15.62
CA GLU A 159 1.42 -5.90 16.51
C GLU A 159 1.18 -7.37 16.08
N ASP A 160 -0.06 -7.67 15.71
CA ASP A 160 -0.49 -9.00 15.25
C ASP A 160 -0.29 -9.23 13.73
N ALA A 161 0.34 -8.31 13.00
CA ALA A 161 0.55 -8.47 11.56
C ALA A 161 1.37 -9.72 11.21
N ASN A 162 2.28 -10.11 12.11
CA ASN A 162 3.10 -11.32 11.97
C ASN A 162 2.21 -12.57 11.85
N THR A 163 1.30 -12.77 12.81
CA THR A 163 0.47 -13.97 12.91
C THR A 163 -0.72 -13.93 11.96
N LEU A 164 -1.30 -12.76 11.74
CA LEU A 164 -2.51 -12.60 10.91
C LEU A 164 -2.21 -12.54 9.41
N VAL A 165 -1.01 -12.08 9.02
CA VAL A 165 -0.66 -11.83 7.61
C VAL A 165 0.66 -12.50 7.21
N TYR A 166 1.76 -12.21 7.90
CA TYR A 166 3.09 -12.59 7.39
C TYR A 166 3.36 -14.09 7.44
N ASP A 167 2.90 -14.79 8.47
CA ASP A 167 3.03 -16.26 8.56
C ASP A 167 2.37 -16.95 7.36
N LYS A 168 1.22 -16.44 6.93
CA LYS A 168 0.53 -16.93 5.73
C LYS A 168 1.36 -16.65 4.49
N ILE A 169 1.89 -15.44 4.30
CA ILE A 169 2.75 -15.09 3.15
C ILE A 169 3.96 -16.03 3.07
N LEU A 170 4.67 -16.21 4.18
CA LEU A 170 5.84 -17.09 4.27
C LEU A 170 5.46 -18.53 3.92
N SER A 171 4.37 -19.05 4.48
CA SER A 171 3.86 -20.39 4.15
C SER A 171 3.58 -20.55 2.65
N VAL A 172 3.08 -19.51 1.98
CA VAL A 172 2.84 -19.56 0.54
C VAL A 172 4.15 -19.51 -0.22
N MET A 173 5.09 -18.65 0.15
CA MET A 173 6.42 -18.58 -0.47
C MET A 173 7.16 -19.92 -0.39
N GLU A 174 7.07 -20.63 0.73
CA GLU A 174 7.66 -21.96 0.92
C GLU A 174 7.12 -23.00 -0.08
N ARG A 175 5.84 -22.93 -0.45
CA ARG A 175 5.27 -23.83 -1.48
C ARG A 175 5.93 -23.68 -2.85
N TYR A 176 6.51 -22.52 -3.14
CA TYR A 176 7.20 -22.22 -4.40
C TYR A 176 8.72 -22.32 -4.29
N ARG A 177 9.26 -22.58 -3.10
CA ARG A 177 10.68 -22.79 -2.86
C ARG A 177 11.05 -24.24 -3.21
N LYS A 178 11.17 -24.51 -4.51
CA LYS A 178 11.78 -25.75 -5.03
C LYS A 178 13.28 -25.57 -5.22
#